data_AF-A0A533RS46-F1
#
_entry.id   AF-A0A533RS46-F1
#
_cell.length_a   1.000
_cell.length_b   1.000
_cell.length_c   1.000
_cell.angle_alpha   90.00
_cell.angle_beta   90.00
_cell.angle_gamma   90.00
#
_symmetry.space_group_name_H-M   'P 1'
#
loop_
_entity.id
_entity.type
_entity.pdbx_description
1 polymer ?
#
loop_
_entity_poly.entity_id
_entity_poly.type
_entity_poly.pdbx_seq_one_letter_code
_entity_poly.pdbx_strand_id
1 'polypeptide(L)'
;MQASGAAEYHDRGHREERTMAKPEDTASTPVKITKTGKLDKTYYENELFRLQSELVKLQEWVKAKGLKVVVIFEGRDAAGKGGVIKRITEPLNPRVARVVALPAPSSREGTQWYFQRYVEQLPAAGEIVIFDRSWYNRAGVERVMEFASEEQVQEFFRD
;
A
#
# COMPACT_ATOMS: atom_id res chain seq x y z
N MET A 1 15.90 45.92 -51.86
CA MET A 1 14.70 45.06 -51.76
C MET A 1 14.58 44.59 -50.31
N GLN A 2 13.52 45.04 -49.61
CA GLN A 2 12.83 44.43 -48.44
C GLN A 2 13.66 44.17 -47.15
N ALA A 3 13.48 44.97 -46.08
CA ALA A 3 12.43 44.92 -45.02
C ALA A 3 12.86 43.99 -43.85
N SER A 4 13.34 44.52 -42.72
CA SER A 4 12.57 44.88 -41.50
C SER A 4 11.79 43.73 -40.87
N GLY A 5 12.09 43.41 -39.60
CA GLY A 5 11.27 42.52 -38.78
C GLY A 5 11.74 42.47 -37.33
N ALA A 6 11.23 43.38 -36.49
CA ALA A 6 11.14 43.20 -35.05
C ALA A 6 9.80 42.52 -34.74
N ALA A 7 9.80 41.51 -33.87
CA ALA A 7 8.66 40.89 -33.16
C ALA A 7 9.10 39.46 -32.78
N GLU A 8 8.77 38.85 -31.65
CA GLU A 8 7.90 39.21 -30.55
C GLU A 8 8.21 38.20 -29.42
N TYR A 9 8.16 38.71 -28.20
CA TYR A 9 8.02 37.92 -26.99
C TYR A 9 6.78 37.00 -27.13
N HIS A 10 6.98 35.68 -27.10
CA HIS A 10 5.87 34.75 -26.86
C HIS A 10 6.07 34.02 -25.54
N ASP A 11 5.43 34.61 -24.54
CA ASP A 11 4.78 33.97 -23.40
C ASP A 11 4.42 32.50 -23.66
N ARG A 12 5.01 31.59 -22.87
CA ARG A 12 4.50 30.23 -22.69
C ARG A 12 4.71 29.77 -21.26
N GLY A 13 3.65 29.92 -20.48
CA GLY A 13 3.23 28.89 -19.55
C GLY A 13 3.44 29.27 -18.11
N HIS A 14 2.42 29.92 -17.55
CA HIS A 14 2.08 29.83 -16.14
C HIS A 14 2.19 28.37 -15.67
N ARG A 15 3.29 28.04 -15.00
CA ARG A 15 3.33 26.89 -14.12
C ARG A 15 2.46 27.29 -12.95
N GLU A 16 1.22 26.83 -12.94
CA GLU A 16 0.35 26.93 -11.76
C GLU A 16 1.12 26.31 -10.58
N GLU A 17 1.69 27.16 -9.75
CA GLU A 17 2.06 26.80 -8.39
C GLU A 17 0.76 26.40 -7.70
N ARG A 18 0.48 25.10 -7.70
CA ARG A 18 -0.49 24.51 -6.78
C ARG A 18 0.04 24.76 -5.38
N THR A 19 -0.40 25.86 -4.79
CA THR A 19 -0.25 26.14 -3.37
C THR A 19 -0.94 25.01 -2.61
N MET A 20 -0.16 23.99 -2.26
CA MET A 20 -0.61 22.95 -1.35
C MET A 20 -0.77 23.60 0.02
N ALA A 21 -2.02 23.73 0.45
CA ALA A 21 -2.35 24.23 1.77
C ALA A 21 -1.62 23.41 2.83
N LYS A 22 -1.05 24.09 3.82
CA LYS A 22 -0.48 23.44 5.02
C LYS A 22 -1.55 22.54 5.65
N PRO A 23 -1.23 21.29 6.02
CA PRO A 23 -2.19 20.46 6.72
C PRO A 23 -2.27 20.94 8.17
N GLU A 24 -3.22 21.83 8.45
CA GLU A 24 -3.70 22.02 9.81
C GLU A 24 -4.53 20.81 10.23
N ASP A 25 -4.35 20.38 11.47
CA ASP A 25 -4.88 19.16 12.11
C ASP A 25 -6.41 19.25 12.33
N THR A 26 -7.14 19.46 11.24
CA THR A 26 -8.56 19.77 11.20
C THR A 26 -9.36 18.57 10.70
N ALA A 27 -10.52 18.39 11.31
CA ALA A 27 -11.41 17.24 11.15
C ALA A 27 -11.60 16.78 9.68
N SER A 28 -11.80 15.46 9.51
CA SER A 28 -12.11 14.84 8.22
C SER A 28 -13.18 15.63 7.48
N THR A 29 -12.83 16.08 6.27
CA THR A 29 -13.76 16.73 5.35
C THR A 29 -14.93 15.78 5.08
N PRO A 30 -16.20 16.22 5.07
CA PRO A 30 -17.33 15.32 4.79
C PRO A 30 -17.17 14.62 3.44
N VAL A 31 -17.41 13.31 3.43
CA VAL A 31 -17.20 12.44 2.25
C VAL A 31 -18.00 12.94 1.07
N LYS A 32 -17.31 13.29 -0.03
CA LYS A 32 -17.95 13.70 -1.29
C LYS A 32 -18.02 12.52 -2.26
N ILE A 33 -19.24 12.11 -2.59
CA ILE A 33 -19.54 11.04 -3.55
C ILE A 33 -20.15 11.66 -4.81
N THR A 34 -19.67 11.23 -5.98
CA THR A 34 -20.20 11.64 -7.29
C THR A 34 -21.58 11.03 -7.52
N LYS A 35 -22.29 11.54 -8.53
CA LYS A 35 -23.57 10.95 -8.97
C LYS A 35 -23.47 9.48 -9.40
N THR A 36 -22.27 9.00 -9.74
CA THR A 36 -22.00 7.61 -10.13
C THR A 36 -21.60 6.72 -8.96
N GLY A 37 -21.67 7.20 -7.72
CA GLY A 37 -21.34 6.43 -6.51
C GLY A 37 -19.84 6.30 -6.25
N LYS A 38 -18.98 7.02 -6.97
CA LYS A 38 -17.52 7.03 -6.76
C LYS A 38 -17.12 8.20 -5.86
N LEU A 39 -15.97 8.11 -5.19
CA LEU A 39 -15.41 9.27 -4.50
C LEU A 39 -15.12 10.38 -5.51
N ASP A 40 -15.45 11.61 -5.14
CA ASP A 40 -14.99 12.79 -5.87
C ASP A 40 -13.46 12.80 -5.92
N LYS A 41 -12.90 13.11 -7.09
CA LYS A 41 -11.46 12.98 -7.34
C LYS A 41 -10.65 13.95 -6.48
N THR A 42 -11.09 15.20 -6.41
CA THR A 42 -10.42 16.24 -5.62
C THR A 42 -10.48 15.91 -4.13
N TYR A 43 -11.64 15.45 -3.66
CA TYR A 43 -11.80 14.97 -2.29
C TYR A 43 -10.83 13.82 -1.97
N TYR A 44 -10.78 12.81 -2.85
CA TYR A 44 -9.88 11.66 -2.69
C TYR A 44 -8.41 12.08 -2.63
N GLU A 45 -7.96 12.95 -3.53
CA GLU A 45 -6.56 13.41 -3.57
C GLU A 45 -6.17 14.17 -2.30
N ASN A 46 -7.07 15.03 -1.80
CA ASN A 46 -6.85 15.79 -0.57
C ASN A 46 -6.79 14.88 0.67
N GLU A 47 -7.74 13.96 0.82
CA GLU A 47 -7.73 13.03 1.96
C GLU A 47 -6.57 12.03 1.87
N LEU A 48 -6.18 11.59 0.66
CA LEU A 48 -5.00 10.76 0.48
C LEU A 48 -3.75 11.47 0.98
N PHE A 49 -3.52 12.73 0.59
CA PHE A 49 -2.38 13.50 1.06
C PHE A 49 -2.38 13.69 2.60
N ARG A 50 -3.55 14.01 3.17
CA ARG A 50 -3.71 14.14 4.63
C ARG A 50 -3.35 12.82 5.34
N LEU A 51 -3.93 11.71 4.90
CA LEU A 51 -3.69 10.39 5.50
C LEU A 51 -2.26 9.90 5.29
N GLN A 52 -1.63 10.18 4.16
CA GLN A 52 -0.23 9.87 3.91
C GLN A 52 0.70 10.65 4.87
N SER A 53 0.35 11.89 5.20
CA SER A 53 1.07 12.66 6.23
C SER A 53 0.95 12.00 7.62
N GLU A 54 -0.24 11.50 7.97
CA GLU A 54 -0.43 10.75 9.22
C GLU A 54 0.31 9.40 9.23
N LEU A 55 0.41 8.73 8.08
CA LEU A 55 1.19 7.49 7.96
C LEU A 55 2.69 7.72 8.24
N VAL A 56 3.24 8.87 7.83
CA VAL A 56 4.63 9.23 8.16
C VAL A 56 4.80 9.42 9.66
N LYS A 57 3.88 10.13 10.32
CA LYS A 57 3.89 10.29 11.79
C LYS A 57 3.80 8.95 12.50
N LEU A 58 2.92 8.06 12.02
CA LEU A 58 2.76 6.70 12.54
C LEU A 58 4.07 5.90 12.42
N GLN A 59 4.74 5.95 11.27
CA GLN A 59 6.03 5.27 11.06
C GLN A 59 7.07 5.75 12.09
N GLU A 60 7.19 7.06 12.30
CA GLU A 60 8.21 7.59 13.21
C GLU A 60 7.89 7.19 14.65
N TRP A 61 6.61 7.13 15.00
CA TRP A 61 6.17 6.62 16.29
C TRP A 61 6.47 5.12 16.47
N VAL A 62 6.15 4.28 15.48
CA VAL A 62 6.46 2.84 15.49
C VAL A 62 7.96 2.63 15.71
N LYS A 63 8.78 3.34 14.95
CA LYS A 63 10.24 3.28 15.06
C LYS A 63 10.72 3.74 16.45
N ALA A 64 10.27 4.90 16.91
CA ALA A 64 10.71 5.47 18.19
C ALA A 64 10.30 4.61 19.39
N LYS A 65 9.16 3.90 19.31
CA LYS A 65 8.66 3.00 20.35
C LYS A 65 9.10 1.55 20.19
N GLY A 66 9.80 1.21 19.11
CA GLY A 66 10.20 -0.17 18.81
C GLY A 66 9.02 -1.11 18.59
N LEU A 67 7.88 -0.59 18.15
CA LEU A 67 6.68 -1.41 17.90
C LEU A 67 6.87 -2.29 16.67
N LYS A 68 6.15 -3.40 16.64
CA LYS A 68 6.19 -4.40 15.57
C LYS A 68 4.83 -4.45 14.90
N VAL A 69 4.74 -4.00 13.66
CA VAL A 69 3.45 -3.89 12.95
C VAL A 69 3.41 -4.82 11.76
N VAL A 70 2.36 -5.63 11.68
CA VAL A 70 2.04 -6.47 10.52
C VAL A 70 0.71 -6.01 9.94
N VAL A 71 0.65 -5.81 8.62
CA VAL A 71 -0.58 -5.55 7.88
C VAL A 71 -0.73 -6.61 6.80
N ILE A 72 -1.87 -7.30 6.77
CA ILE A 72 -2.15 -8.38 5.82
C ILE A 72 -3.21 -7.92 4.82
N PHE A 73 -2.90 -8.02 3.53
CA PHE A 73 -3.83 -7.77 2.45
C PHE A 73 -4.26 -9.10 1.81
N GLU A 74 -5.52 -9.48 2.06
CA GLU A 74 -6.19 -10.59 1.40
C GLU A 74 -7.35 -10.10 0.53
N GLY A 75 -7.77 -10.94 -0.42
CA GLY A 75 -8.90 -10.64 -1.31
C GLY A 75 -8.75 -11.28 -2.67
N ARG A 76 -9.85 -11.28 -3.44
CA ARG A 76 -9.92 -11.86 -4.78
C ARG A 76 -8.92 -11.21 -5.74
N ASP A 77 -8.64 -11.90 -6.83
CA ASP A 77 -7.86 -11.34 -7.93
C ASP A 77 -8.56 -10.09 -8.50
N ALA A 78 -7.77 -9.10 -8.90
CA ALA A 78 -8.22 -7.79 -9.36
C ALA A 78 -9.05 -6.95 -8.34
N ALA A 79 -9.10 -7.31 -7.06
CA ALA A 79 -9.80 -6.53 -6.02
C ALA A 79 -9.13 -5.18 -5.68
N GLY A 80 -7.94 -4.89 -6.19
CA GLY A 80 -7.24 -3.61 -6.01
C GLY A 80 -6.19 -3.56 -4.88
N LYS A 81 -5.81 -4.71 -4.29
CA LYS A 81 -4.83 -4.80 -3.19
C LYS A 81 -3.53 -4.04 -3.46
N GLY A 82 -2.88 -4.32 -4.59
CA GLY A 82 -1.61 -3.67 -4.95
C GLY A 82 -1.72 -2.14 -5.10
N GLY A 83 -2.88 -1.63 -5.53
CA GLY A 83 -3.14 -0.19 -5.58
C GLY A 83 -3.19 0.42 -4.19
N VAL A 84 -3.88 -0.23 -3.25
CA VAL A 84 -3.97 0.22 -1.86
C VAL A 84 -2.61 0.16 -1.17
N ILE A 85 -1.89 -0.96 -1.30
CA ILE A 85 -0.54 -1.13 -0.75
C ILE A 85 0.37 -0.01 -1.26
N LYS A 86 0.35 0.26 -2.57
CA LYS A 86 1.14 1.33 -3.17
C LYS A 86 0.85 2.68 -2.51
N ARG A 87 -0.43 3.04 -2.31
CA ARG A 87 -0.79 4.32 -1.68
C ARG A 87 -0.39 4.42 -0.21
N ILE A 88 -0.37 3.31 0.51
CA ILE A 88 0.10 3.25 1.90
C ILE A 88 1.62 3.41 1.97
N THR A 89 2.37 2.77 1.06
CA THR A 89 3.84 2.73 1.13
C THR A 89 4.53 3.90 0.45
N GLU A 90 3.88 4.55 -0.52
CA GLU A 90 4.40 5.70 -1.27
C GLU A 90 5.04 6.81 -0.40
N PRO A 91 4.47 7.22 0.76
CA PRO A 91 5.10 8.24 1.62
C PRO A 91 6.09 7.67 2.64
N LEU A 92 6.20 6.34 2.79
CA LEU A 92 6.93 5.71 3.89
C LEU A 92 8.40 5.47 3.54
N ASN A 93 9.24 5.40 4.57
CA ASN A 93 10.64 5.03 4.42
C ASN A 93 10.76 3.51 4.22
N PRO A 94 11.33 3.03 3.09
CA PRO A 94 11.41 1.60 2.79
C PRO A 94 12.29 0.79 3.77
N ARG A 95 13.10 1.46 4.60
CA ARG A 95 13.88 0.83 5.68
C ARG A 95 13.06 0.57 6.95
N VAL A 96 11.89 1.22 7.08
CA VAL A 96 10.99 1.07 8.22
C VAL A 96 9.76 0.27 7.81
N ALA A 97 9.19 0.57 6.64
CA ALA A 97 8.03 -0.11 6.08
C ALA A 97 8.40 -0.86 4.80
N ARG A 98 8.25 -2.18 4.79
CA ARG A 98 8.53 -3.02 3.62
C ARG A 98 7.33 -3.88 3.24
N VAL A 99 7.24 -4.16 1.94
CA VAL A 99 6.23 -5.07 1.39
C VAL A 99 6.83 -6.45 1.20
N VAL A 100 6.07 -7.47 1.60
CA VAL A 100 6.37 -8.88 1.39
C VAL A 100 5.35 -9.44 0.42
N ALA A 101 5.83 -9.85 -0.74
CA ALA A 101 5.04 -10.54 -1.76
C ALA A 101 5.79 -11.84 -2.11
N LEU A 102 5.52 -12.90 -1.36
CA LEU A 102 6.21 -14.18 -1.55
C LEU A 102 5.71 -14.87 -2.83
N PRO A 103 6.61 -15.43 -3.66
CA PRO A 103 6.22 -16.25 -4.79
C PRO A 103 5.67 -17.61 -4.31
N ALA A 104 5.26 -18.45 -5.26
CA ALA A 104 4.97 -19.85 -4.99
C ALA A 104 6.14 -20.50 -4.21
N PRO A 105 5.86 -21.40 -3.25
CA PRO A 105 6.90 -22.04 -2.46
C PRO A 105 7.83 -22.87 -3.37
N SER A 106 9.12 -22.79 -3.12
CA SER A 106 10.12 -23.68 -3.70
C SER A 106 9.91 -25.13 -3.25
N SER A 107 10.57 -26.07 -3.93
CA SER A 107 10.54 -27.50 -3.55
C SER A 107 11.01 -27.73 -2.11
N ARG A 108 11.96 -26.93 -1.62
CA ARG A 108 12.43 -26.98 -0.23
C ARG A 108 11.42 -26.38 0.74
N GLU A 109 10.82 -25.22 0.43
CA GLU A 109 9.78 -24.63 1.28
C GLU A 109 8.54 -25.53 1.38
N GLY A 110 8.23 -26.29 0.32
CA GLY A 110 7.12 -27.25 0.33
C GLY A 110 7.31 -28.43 1.29
N THR A 111 8.53 -28.70 1.76
CA THR A 111 8.82 -29.74 2.77
C THR A 111 9.04 -29.16 4.17
N GLN A 112 9.01 -27.83 4.32
CA GLN A 112 9.12 -27.15 5.59
C GLN A 112 7.77 -27.04 6.28
N TRP A 113 7.80 -26.64 7.55
CA TRP A 113 6.60 -26.20 8.24
C TRP A 113 6.00 -24.99 7.50
N TYR A 114 4.68 -25.01 7.24
CA TYR A 114 4.00 -24.04 6.36
C TYR A 114 4.27 -22.58 6.75
N PHE A 115 4.26 -22.27 8.05
CA PHE A 115 4.46 -20.91 8.55
C PHE A 115 5.93 -20.46 8.52
N GLN A 116 6.89 -21.37 8.35
CA GLN A 116 8.32 -21.07 8.47
C GLN A 116 8.75 -19.92 7.55
N ARG A 117 8.36 -19.96 6.27
CA ARG A 117 8.68 -18.92 5.29
C ARG A 117 8.07 -17.55 5.60
N TYR A 118 6.97 -17.52 6.35
CA TYR A 118 6.29 -16.28 6.75
C TYR A 118 6.86 -15.71 8.05
N VAL A 119 7.25 -16.58 9.00
CA VAL A 119 7.86 -16.18 10.27
C VAL A 119 9.17 -15.43 10.04
N GLU A 120 9.97 -15.87 9.05
CA GLU A 120 11.20 -15.17 8.63
C GLU A 120 10.95 -13.73 8.15
N GLN A 121 9.70 -13.41 7.78
CA GLN A 121 9.30 -12.11 7.28
C GLN A 121 8.66 -11.22 8.35
N LEU A 122 8.44 -11.70 9.57
CA LEU A 122 7.83 -10.91 10.63
C LEU A 122 8.71 -9.70 11.03
N PRO A 123 8.08 -8.59 11.47
CA PRO A 123 8.80 -7.36 11.81
C PRO A 123 9.68 -7.55 13.05
N ALA A 124 10.89 -6.99 12.98
CA ALA A 124 11.70 -6.65 14.15
C ALA A 124 11.22 -5.33 14.79
N ALA A 125 11.80 -4.96 15.93
CA ALA A 125 11.42 -3.76 16.66
C ALA A 125 11.56 -2.50 15.78
N GLY A 126 10.47 -1.74 15.69
CA GLY A 126 10.39 -0.51 14.90
C GLY A 126 10.05 -0.73 13.42
N GLU A 127 9.72 -1.97 13.01
CA GLU A 127 9.39 -2.29 11.62
C GLU A 127 7.88 -2.41 11.38
N ILE A 128 7.50 -2.03 10.17
CA ILE A 128 6.17 -2.27 9.58
C ILE A 128 6.35 -3.23 8.41
N VAL A 129 5.70 -4.38 8.45
CA VAL A 129 5.70 -5.35 7.36
C VAL A 129 4.30 -5.46 6.79
N ILE A 130 4.19 -5.24 5.48
CA ILE A 130 2.94 -5.32 4.73
C ILE A 130 2.99 -6.56 3.84
N PHE A 131 2.11 -7.52 4.09
CA PHE A 131 1.97 -8.74 3.30
C PHE A 131 0.97 -8.53 2.15
N ASP A 132 1.43 -8.65 0.91
CA ASP A 132 0.58 -8.83 -0.27
C ASP A 132 0.33 -10.32 -0.48
N ARG A 133 -0.81 -10.79 0.04
CA ARG A 133 -1.06 -12.19 0.42
C ARG A 133 -0.17 -12.67 1.57
N SER A 134 -0.67 -13.66 2.28
CA SER A 134 -0.09 -14.15 3.52
C SER A 134 -0.22 -15.66 3.64
N TRP A 135 -0.07 -16.17 4.86
CA TRP A 135 -0.38 -17.57 5.22
C TRP A 135 -1.85 -17.94 4.98
N TYR A 136 -2.76 -16.96 4.83
CA TYR A 136 -4.15 -17.24 4.42
C TYR A 136 -4.28 -17.80 2.99
N ASN A 137 -3.18 -17.87 2.22
CA ASN A 137 -3.16 -18.61 0.96
C ASN A 137 -3.64 -20.06 1.13
N ARG A 138 -3.32 -20.74 2.25
CA ARG A 138 -3.79 -22.11 2.56
C ARG A 138 -5.31 -22.21 2.56
N ALA A 139 -5.96 -21.30 3.27
CA ALA A 139 -7.42 -21.25 3.39
C ALA A 139 -8.13 -20.71 2.14
N GLY A 140 -7.40 -20.05 1.23
CA GLY A 140 -7.92 -19.43 0.03
C GLY A 140 -7.54 -20.18 -1.23
N VAL A 141 -6.56 -19.64 -1.97
CA VAL A 141 -6.19 -20.11 -3.30
C VAL A 141 -5.70 -21.55 -3.31
N GLU A 142 -4.95 -21.97 -2.28
CA GLU A 142 -4.36 -23.31 -2.26
C GLU A 142 -5.42 -24.39 -2.04
N ARG A 143 -6.47 -24.11 -1.27
CA ARG A 143 -7.64 -24.97 -1.15
C ARG A 143 -8.41 -25.07 -2.46
N VAL A 144 -8.72 -23.92 -3.09
CA VAL A 144 -9.55 -23.87 -4.31
C VAL A 144 -8.86 -24.50 -5.51
N MET A 145 -7.53 -24.36 -5.60
CA MET A 145 -6.72 -24.90 -6.69
C MET A 145 -6.11 -26.28 -6.39
N GLU A 146 -6.47 -26.90 -5.26
CA GLU A 146 -5.98 -28.22 -4.85
C GLU A 146 -4.44 -28.29 -4.69
N PHE A 147 -3.81 -27.17 -4.33
CA PHE A 147 -2.40 -27.11 -3.92
C PHE A 147 -2.19 -27.46 -2.44
N ALA A 148 -3.29 -27.71 -1.73
CA ALA A 148 -3.36 -28.16 -0.35
C ALA A 148 -4.28 -29.38 -0.27
N SER A 149 -3.88 -30.41 0.48
CA SER A 149 -4.84 -31.44 0.91
C SER A 149 -5.84 -30.83 1.90
N GLU A 150 -7.04 -31.40 1.99
CA GLU A 150 -8.04 -30.94 2.95
C GLU A 150 -7.51 -31.08 4.38
N GLU A 151 -6.73 -32.13 4.68
CA GLU A 151 -6.06 -32.31 5.97
C GLU A 151 -5.13 -31.14 6.31
N GLN A 152 -4.31 -30.68 5.36
CA GLN A 152 -3.42 -29.52 5.56
C GLN A 152 -4.20 -28.21 5.75
N VAL A 153 -5.34 -28.06 5.09
CA VAL A 153 -6.21 -26.90 5.28
C VAL A 153 -6.84 -26.93 6.68
N GLN A 154 -7.29 -28.10 7.14
CA GLN A 154 -7.82 -28.27 8.49
C GLN A 154 -6.75 -28.11 9.57
N GLU A 155 -5.52 -28.56 9.32
CA GLU A 155 -4.36 -28.30 10.17
C GLU A 155 -4.10 -26.79 10.31
N PHE A 156 -4.10 -26.04 9.21
CA PHE A 156 -3.95 -24.58 9.22
C PHE A 156 -5.01 -23.83 10.07
N PHE A 157 -6.22 -24.37 10.22
CA PHE A 157 -7.25 -23.75 11.07
C PHE A 157 -7.17 -24.15 12.54
N ARG A 158 -6.45 -25.22 12.86
CA ARG A 158 -6.30 -25.73 14.24
C ARG A 158 -5.12 -25.08 14.97
N ASP A 159 -4.06 -24.77 14.25
CA ASP A 159 -2.83 -24.15 14.75
C ASP A 159 -2.85 -22.62 14.62
#